data_AF-A0A377E2I6-F1
#
_entry.id   AF-A0A377E2I6-F1
#
_cell.length_a   1.000
_cell.length_b   1.000
_cell.length_c   1.000
_cell.angle_alpha   90.00
_cell.angle_beta   90.00
_cell.angle_gamma   90.00
#
_symmetry.space_group_name_H-M   'P 1'
#
loop_
_entity.id
_entity.type
_entity.pdbx_description
1 polymer ?
#
loop_
_entity_poly.entity_id
_entity_poly.type
_entity_poly.pdbx_seq_one_letter_code
_entity_poly.pdbx_strand_id
1 'polypeptide(L)'
;MVYGGDAFRLVLAGVWPVCQKRLGNEPPEFSNRQLDLYDVRLLYVCCRTVLGSIEIYYYISTPPFGLEPNSTGAKRVGAGLQLVHWGPLPWATYSFLSVAFAYFFFVRKMEVIRPSSTLVPLVGEKHAKGLFGTIVDNFYLVALIFAMGTSLGLATPLVTECMQWLFGIPHTLATGRYHHYLLDYPQRHLRRLRSAKRGTYRQ
;
A
#
# COMPACT_ATOMS: atom_id res chain seq x y z
N MET A 1 -13.88 -22.99 -1.72
CA MET A 1 -12.67 -22.18 -1.48
C MET A 1 -12.68 -21.67 -0.06
N VAL A 2 -11.68 -21.98 0.77
CA VAL A 2 -11.48 -21.28 2.05
C VAL A 2 -10.00 -20.93 2.11
N TYR A 3 -9.76 -19.67 2.49
CA TYR A 3 -8.50 -18.93 2.48
C TYR A 3 -7.34 -19.63 3.18
N GLY A 4 -6.13 -19.22 2.81
CA GLY A 4 -4.84 -19.84 3.11
C GLY A 4 -4.57 -20.17 4.57
N GLY A 5 -3.63 -21.11 4.74
CA GLY A 5 -3.08 -21.59 6.00
C GLY A 5 -4.11 -22.14 6.99
N ASP A 6 -3.97 -23.42 7.36
CA ASP A 6 -4.75 -24.10 8.41
C ASP A 6 -4.88 -23.31 9.73
N ALA A 7 -3.97 -22.37 9.99
CA ALA A 7 -4.00 -21.45 11.13
C ALA A 7 -5.24 -20.52 11.19
N PHE A 8 -5.73 -19.97 10.08
CA PHE A 8 -6.88 -19.04 10.10
C PHE A 8 -8.22 -19.77 10.21
N ARG A 9 -8.31 -20.97 9.63
CA ARG A 9 -9.46 -21.87 9.79
C ARG A 9 -9.67 -22.26 11.25
N LEU A 10 -8.59 -22.56 11.98
CA LEU A 10 -8.68 -22.99 13.38
C LEU A 10 -9.20 -21.88 14.30
N VAL A 11 -8.79 -20.63 14.08
CA VAL A 11 -9.20 -19.49 14.93
C VAL A 11 -10.68 -19.14 14.72
N LEU A 12 -11.19 -19.20 13.49
CA LEU A 12 -12.55 -18.77 13.17
C LEU A 12 -13.60 -19.90 13.22
N ALA A 13 -13.21 -21.16 12.95
CA ALA A 13 -14.15 -22.28 12.91
C ALA A 13 -14.76 -22.62 14.29
N GLY A 14 -14.11 -22.26 15.40
CA GLY A 14 -14.65 -22.44 16.74
C GLY A 14 -15.64 -21.36 17.19
N VAL A 15 -15.64 -20.19 16.52
CA VAL A 15 -16.36 -19.00 17.00
C VAL A 15 -17.64 -18.75 16.21
N TRP A 16 -17.74 -19.21 14.96
CA TRP A 16 -18.87 -18.87 14.09
C TRP A 16 -19.36 -20.04 13.22
N PRO A 17 -20.64 -20.46 13.31
CA PRO A 17 -21.18 -21.61 12.56
C PRO A 17 -21.08 -21.49 11.04
N VAL A 18 -20.99 -20.28 10.48
CA VAL A 18 -20.89 -20.07 9.03
C VAL A 18 -19.50 -20.45 8.48
N CYS A 19 -18.47 -20.53 9.33
CA CYS A 19 -17.11 -20.90 8.91
C CYS A 19 -16.99 -22.35 8.41
N GLN A 20 -17.94 -23.22 8.75
CA GLN A 20 -18.00 -24.60 8.27
C GLN A 20 -18.66 -24.74 6.89
N LYS A 21 -19.33 -23.67 6.39
CA LYS A 21 -20.03 -23.73 5.10
C LYS A 21 -19.03 -23.66 3.95
N ARG A 22 -19.24 -24.56 2.98
CA ARG A 22 -18.46 -24.56 1.74
C ARG A 22 -18.94 -23.43 0.83
N LEU A 23 -17.98 -22.64 0.34
CA LEU A 23 -18.20 -21.63 -0.69
C LEU A 23 -18.18 -22.33 -2.06
N GLY A 24 -19.37 -22.55 -2.63
CA GLY A 24 -19.60 -23.28 -3.88
C GLY A 24 -19.75 -24.80 -3.69
N ASN A 25 -20.43 -25.45 -4.65
CA ASN A 25 -20.66 -26.90 -4.64
C ASN A 25 -19.54 -27.69 -5.34
N GLU A 26 -18.66 -27.01 -6.06
CA GLU A 26 -17.61 -27.63 -6.88
C GLU A 26 -16.35 -27.99 -6.06
N PRO A 27 -15.57 -29.01 -6.48
CA PRO A 27 -14.25 -29.32 -5.92
C PRO A 27 -13.32 -28.08 -5.94
N PRO A 28 -12.43 -27.92 -4.95
CA PRO A 28 -11.46 -26.83 -4.97
C PRO A 28 -10.58 -26.94 -6.22
N GLU A 29 -10.52 -25.86 -7.01
CA GLU A 29 -9.73 -25.78 -8.24
C GLU A 29 -8.22 -25.81 -7.97
N PHE A 30 -7.79 -25.26 -6.83
CA PHE A 30 -6.39 -25.19 -6.43
C PHE A 30 -6.11 -26.03 -5.19
N SER A 31 -4.90 -26.61 -5.15
CA SER A 31 -4.36 -27.28 -3.96
C SER A 31 -4.01 -26.26 -2.87
N ASN A 32 -4.10 -26.66 -1.59
CA ASN A 32 -3.76 -25.80 -0.45
C ASN A 32 -2.35 -25.19 -0.58
N ARG A 33 -1.38 -25.98 -1.06
CA ARG A 33 0.00 -25.50 -1.28
C ARG A 33 0.06 -24.41 -2.35
N GLN A 34 -0.78 -24.48 -3.39
CA GLN A 34 -0.82 -23.46 -4.43
C GLN A 34 -1.45 -22.17 -3.88
N LEU A 35 -2.49 -22.29 -3.06
CA LEU A 35 -3.11 -21.15 -2.38
C LEU A 35 -2.11 -20.44 -1.46
N ASP A 36 -1.39 -21.18 -0.63
CA ASP A 36 -0.36 -20.61 0.25
C ASP A 36 0.75 -19.91 -0.55
N LEU A 37 1.15 -20.47 -1.69
CA LEU A 37 2.13 -19.85 -2.59
C LEU A 37 1.59 -18.56 -3.23
N TYR A 38 0.32 -18.52 -3.62
CA TYR A 38 -0.30 -17.30 -4.14
C TYR A 38 -0.35 -16.21 -3.06
N ASP A 39 -0.75 -16.56 -1.84
CA ASP A 39 -0.79 -15.63 -0.72
C ASP A 39 0.60 -15.07 -0.42
N VAL A 40 1.63 -15.93 -0.34
CA VAL A 40 3.02 -15.50 -0.15
C VAL A 40 3.49 -14.58 -1.29
N ARG A 41 3.13 -14.86 -2.54
CA ARG A 41 3.50 -14.03 -3.68
C ARG A 41 2.86 -12.64 -3.62
N LEU A 42 1.62 -12.54 -3.16
CA LEU A 42 0.92 -11.27 -2.97
C LEU A 42 1.53 -10.41 -1.85
N LEU A 43 2.31 -11.00 -0.92
CA LEU A 43 3.00 -10.23 0.12
C LEU A 43 4.20 -9.43 -0.41
N TYR A 44 4.76 -9.78 -1.57
CA TYR A 44 5.94 -9.13 -2.16
C TYR A 44 5.56 -8.01 -3.14
N VAL A 45 4.91 -6.96 -2.62
CA VAL A 45 4.55 -5.77 -3.39
C VAL A 45 5.55 -4.63 -3.10
N CYS A 46 5.97 -3.90 -4.13
CA CYS A 46 6.97 -2.81 -4.02
C CYS A 46 6.61 -1.74 -2.99
N CYS A 47 5.32 -1.41 -2.83
CA CYS A 47 4.87 -0.47 -1.81
C CYS A 47 5.21 -0.96 -0.39
N ARG A 48 5.05 -2.27 -0.14
CA ARG A 48 5.34 -2.90 1.16
C ARG A 48 6.83 -2.91 1.47
N THR A 49 7.69 -3.08 0.47
CA THR A 49 9.15 -3.02 0.68
C THR A 49 9.59 -1.60 1.04
N VAL A 50 9.05 -0.58 0.37
CA VAL A 50 9.34 0.83 0.68
C VAL A 50 8.88 1.20 2.08
N LEU A 51 7.59 0.97 2.39
CA LEU A 51 7.03 1.33 3.69
C LEU A 51 7.64 0.49 4.82
N GLY A 52 7.80 -0.81 4.63
CA GLY A 52 8.43 -1.69 5.62
C GLY A 52 9.86 -1.31 5.96
N SER A 53 10.62 -0.74 5.02
CA SER A 53 11.99 -0.28 5.28
C SER A 53 12.04 1.06 6.03
N ILE A 54 11.14 2.00 5.74
CA ILE A 54 11.22 3.37 6.28
C ILE A 54 10.36 3.58 7.54
N GLU A 55 9.26 2.86 7.69
CA GLU A 55 8.32 3.05 8.79
C GLU A 55 8.95 2.76 10.15
N ILE A 56 9.72 1.67 10.25
CA ILE A 56 10.44 1.34 11.49
C ILE A 56 11.44 2.44 11.87
N TYR A 57 12.07 3.08 10.89
CA TYR A 57 12.98 4.20 11.13
C TYR A 57 12.22 5.40 11.74
N TYR A 58 11.02 5.70 11.25
CA TYR A 58 10.17 6.74 11.84
C TYR A 58 9.75 6.41 13.26
N TYR A 59 9.37 5.16 13.55
CA TYR A 59 9.00 4.77 14.92
C TYR A 59 10.16 4.78 15.91
N ILE A 60 11.40 4.61 15.45
CA ILE A 60 12.59 4.67 16.31
C ILE A 60 13.07 6.11 16.51
N SER A 61 13.04 6.93 15.46
CA SER A 61 13.52 8.32 15.47
C SER A 61 12.51 9.27 16.13
N THR A 62 11.22 9.02 15.93
CA THR A 62 10.13 9.85 16.48
C THR A 62 9.12 8.93 17.18
N PRO A 63 9.51 8.31 18.30
CA PRO A 63 8.69 7.29 18.93
C PRO A 63 7.41 7.89 19.54
N PRO A 64 6.27 7.18 19.42
CA PRO A 64 5.07 7.53 20.17
C PRO A 64 5.29 7.26 21.67
N PHE A 65 4.37 7.75 22.49
CA PHE A 65 4.36 7.55 23.96
C PHE A 65 5.47 8.27 24.73
N GLY A 66 6.07 9.32 24.15
CA GLY A 66 7.02 10.20 24.84
C GLY A 66 8.37 9.54 25.17
N LEU A 67 8.71 8.45 24.46
CA LEU A 67 10.00 7.78 24.63
C LEU A 67 11.13 8.63 24.02
N GLU A 68 12.34 8.46 24.52
CA GLU A 68 13.50 9.11 23.91
C GLU A 68 13.81 8.49 22.53
N PRO A 69 14.06 9.32 21.49
CA PRO A 69 14.50 8.87 20.18
C PRO A 69 15.70 7.92 20.25
N ASN A 70 15.69 6.86 19.42
CA ASN A 70 16.74 5.85 19.32
C ASN A 70 17.05 5.05 20.60
N SER A 71 16.29 5.25 21.69
CA SER A 71 16.42 4.47 22.92
C SER A 71 16.09 3.00 22.71
N THR A 72 16.54 2.14 23.63
CA THR A 72 16.22 0.72 23.62
C THR A 72 14.70 0.49 23.73
N GLY A 73 14.00 1.37 24.44
CA GLY A 73 12.53 1.37 24.53
C GLY A 73 11.88 1.68 23.18
N ALA A 74 12.33 2.75 22.50
CA ALA A 74 11.84 3.13 21.18
C ALA A 74 12.01 2.02 20.14
N LYS A 75 13.15 1.31 20.15
CA LYS A 75 13.41 0.17 19.25
C LYS A 75 12.44 -0.99 19.47
N ARG A 76 12.15 -1.33 20.74
CA ARG A 76 11.20 -2.40 21.09
C ARG A 76 9.79 -2.04 20.64
N VAL A 77 9.35 -0.81 20.92
CA VAL A 77 8.02 -0.34 20.53
C VAL A 77 7.89 -0.22 19.01
N GLY A 78 8.91 0.30 18.32
CA GLY A 78 8.90 0.42 16.86
C GLY A 78 8.76 -0.93 16.14
N ALA A 79 9.47 -1.96 16.59
CA ALA A 79 9.29 -3.32 16.06
C ALA A 79 7.88 -3.87 16.34
N GLY A 80 7.30 -3.58 17.50
CA GLY A 80 5.92 -3.96 17.84
C GLY A 80 4.88 -3.26 16.96
N LEU A 81 5.02 -1.95 16.74
CA LEU A 81 4.09 -1.16 15.91
C LEU A 81 4.10 -1.60 14.44
N GLN A 82 5.27 -2.02 13.93
CA GLN A 82 5.37 -2.59 12.59
C GLN A 82 4.47 -3.84 12.45
N LEU A 83 4.48 -4.72 13.47
CA LEU A 83 3.65 -5.93 13.49
C LEU A 83 2.16 -5.61 13.64
N VAL A 84 1.80 -4.48 14.27
CA VAL A 84 0.40 -4.07 14.35
C VAL A 84 -0.13 -3.63 12.98
N HIS A 85 0.64 -2.82 12.23
CA HIS A 85 0.22 -2.30 10.91
C HIS A 85 0.30 -3.34 9.78
N TRP A 86 1.18 -4.33 9.89
CA TRP A 86 1.45 -5.29 8.81
C TRP A 86 1.34 -6.76 9.18
N GLY A 87 1.05 -7.05 10.45
CA GLY A 87 0.82 -8.39 10.96
C GLY A 87 -0.62 -8.87 10.77
N PRO A 88 -1.04 -9.91 11.50
CA PRO A 88 -2.27 -10.66 11.19
C PRO A 88 -3.57 -9.86 11.39
N LEU A 89 -3.55 -8.77 12.17
CA LEU A 89 -4.74 -7.99 12.52
C LEU A 89 -5.41 -7.35 11.28
N PRO A 90 -4.73 -6.51 10.47
CA PRO A 90 -5.31 -5.96 9.24
C PRO A 90 -5.70 -7.07 8.25
N TRP A 91 -4.92 -8.15 8.13
CA TRP A 91 -5.24 -9.26 7.24
C TRP A 91 -6.54 -9.98 7.64
N ALA A 92 -6.80 -10.12 8.93
CA ALA A 92 -8.06 -10.69 9.42
C ALA A 92 -9.28 -9.90 8.94
N THR A 93 -9.17 -8.58 8.77
CA THR A 93 -10.27 -7.74 8.25
C THR A 93 -10.57 -8.02 6.78
N TYR A 94 -9.55 -8.38 5.99
CA TYR A 94 -9.74 -8.73 4.59
C TYR A 94 -10.45 -10.07 4.43
N SER A 95 -10.18 -11.04 5.32
CA SER A 95 -10.87 -12.33 5.34
C SER A 95 -12.39 -12.20 5.37
N PHE A 96 -12.94 -11.19 6.06
CA PHE A 96 -14.38 -10.93 6.07
C PHE A 96 -14.93 -10.55 4.68
N LEU A 97 -14.30 -9.55 4.03
CA LEU A 97 -14.69 -9.10 2.69
C LEU A 97 -14.51 -10.22 1.66
N SER A 98 -13.41 -10.95 1.77
CA SER A 98 -13.08 -12.11 0.97
C SER A 98 -14.15 -13.20 1.00
N VAL A 99 -14.69 -13.53 2.17
CA VAL A 99 -15.80 -14.50 2.31
C VAL A 99 -17.08 -13.94 1.69
N ALA A 100 -17.36 -12.65 1.86
CA ALA A 100 -18.53 -12.01 1.25
C ALA A 100 -18.48 -12.08 -0.29
N PHE A 101 -17.35 -11.71 -0.90
CA PHE A 101 -17.18 -11.80 -2.35
C PHE A 101 -17.23 -13.25 -2.86
N ALA A 102 -16.58 -14.19 -2.16
CA ALA A 102 -16.63 -15.59 -2.53
C ALA A 102 -18.06 -16.15 -2.46
N TYR A 103 -18.88 -15.71 -1.51
CA TYR A 103 -20.30 -16.07 -1.47
C TYR A 103 -21.05 -15.56 -2.71
N PHE A 104 -20.84 -14.30 -3.12
CA PHE A 104 -21.50 -13.75 -4.31
C PHE A 104 -21.08 -14.45 -5.60
N PHE A 105 -19.80 -14.78 -5.76
CA PHE A 105 -19.30 -15.50 -6.94
C PHE A 105 -19.74 -16.96 -6.96
N PHE A 106 -19.49 -17.72 -5.88
CA PHE A 106 -19.62 -19.18 -5.92
C PHE A 106 -20.99 -19.69 -5.49
N VAL A 107 -21.72 -18.95 -4.65
CA VAL A 107 -23.05 -19.36 -4.15
C VAL A 107 -24.17 -18.63 -4.89
N ARG A 108 -24.05 -17.31 -5.06
CA ARG A 108 -25.05 -16.50 -5.80
C ARG A 108 -24.82 -16.48 -7.30
N LYS A 109 -23.69 -17.03 -7.78
CA LYS A 109 -23.33 -17.14 -9.22
C LYS A 109 -23.43 -15.80 -9.95
N MET A 110 -22.99 -14.72 -9.30
CA MET A 110 -22.92 -13.39 -9.91
C MET A 110 -21.63 -13.27 -10.74
N GLU A 111 -21.77 -13.03 -12.04
CA GLU A 111 -20.64 -13.00 -12.98
C GLU A 111 -19.84 -11.69 -12.96
N VAL A 112 -20.47 -10.57 -12.60
CA VAL A 112 -19.83 -9.24 -12.57
C VAL A 112 -20.11 -8.56 -11.24
N ILE A 113 -19.09 -8.43 -10.40
CA ILE A 113 -19.18 -7.73 -9.12
C ILE A 113 -18.82 -6.26 -9.32
N ARG A 114 -19.84 -5.46 -9.62
CA ARG A 114 -19.80 -4.03 -9.29
C ARG A 114 -20.13 -3.87 -7.80
N PRO A 115 -19.46 -2.99 -7.05
CA PRO A 115 -19.83 -2.73 -5.65
C PRO A 115 -21.32 -2.40 -5.50
N SER A 116 -21.93 -1.69 -6.45
CA SER A 116 -23.38 -1.44 -6.48
C SER A 116 -24.22 -2.72 -6.54
N SER A 117 -23.77 -3.75 -7.26
CA SER A 117 -24.50 -5.00 -7.46
C SER A 117 -24.56 -5.88 -6.20
N THR A 118 -23.55 -5.81 -5.33
CA THR A 118 -23.54 -6.53 -4.05
C THR A 118 -24.44 -5.86 -3.01
N LEU A 119 -24.80 -4.60 -3.22
CA LEU A 119 -25.72 -3.84 -2.38
C LEU A 119 -27.19 -4.10 -2.71
N VAL A 120 -27.52 -4.84 -3.78
CA VAL A 120 -28.91 -5.18 -4.14
C VAL A 120 -29.73 -5.75 -2.96
N PRO A 121 -29.20 -6.68 -2.13
CA PRO A 121 -29.94 -7.18 -0.97
C PRO A 121 -30.20 -6.13 0.12
N LEU A 122 -29.43 -5.04 0.16
CA LEU A 122 -29.52 -4.00 1.18
C LEU A 122 -30.36 -2.80 0.73
N VAL A 123 -30.16 -2.31 -0.49
CA VAL A 123 -30.81 -1.08 -1.01
C VAL A 123 -31.89 -1.35 -2.05
N GLY A 124 -32.06 -2.61 -2.45
CA GLY A 124 -33.01 -3.03 -3.49
C GLY A 124 -32.51 -2.77 -4.92
N GLU A 125 -33.08 -3.48 -5.89
CA GLU A 125 -32.65 -3.41 -7.29
C GLU A 125 -32.77 -2.01 -7.90
N LYS A 126 -33.81 -1.26 -7.54
CA LYS A 126 -34.07 0.07 -8.07
C LYS A 126 -32.95 1.06 -7.77
N HIS A 127 -32.44 1.07 -6.53
CA HIS A 127 -31.36 1.97 -6.12
C HIS A 127 -29.99 1.47 -6.59
N ALA A 128 -29.78 0.15 -6.57
CA ALA A 128 -28.53 -0.47 -7.04
C ALA A 128 -28.30 -0.28 -8.55
N LYS A 129 -29.36 -0.30 -9.37
CA LYS A 129 -29.28 -0.04 -10.83
C LYS A 129 -29.50 1.43 -11.20
N GLY A 130 -29.92 2.25 -10.24
CA GLY A 130 -30.19 3.67 -10.43
C GLY A 130 -28.97 4.55 -10.13
N LEU A 131 -29.23 5.85 -9.95
CA LEU A 131 -28.20 6.87 -9.72
C LEU A 131 -27.29 6.55 -8.52
N PHE A 132 -27.86 6.00 -7.45
CA PHE A 132 -27.10 5.63 -6.25
C PHE A 132 -26.01 4.59 -6.55
N GLY A 133 -26.35 3.52 -7.27
CA GLY A 133 -25.38 2.51 -7.69
C GLY A 133 -24.28 3.07 -8.59
N THR A 134 -24.63 3.95 -9.54
CA THR A 134 -23.66 4.61 -10.41
C THR A 134 -22.68 5.49 -9.63
N ILE A 135 -23.14 6.22 -8.61
CA ILE A 135 -22.28 7.03 -7.75
C ILE A 135 -21.29 6.15 -7.00
N VAL A 136 -21.78 5.09 -6.35
CA VAL A 136 -20.94 4.14 -5.59
C VAL A 136 -19.86 3.52 -6.49
N ASP A 137 -20.24 3.06 -7.68
CA ASP A 137 -19.29 2.45 -8.62
C ASP A 137 -18.23 3.44 -9.10
N ASN A 138 -18.59 4.71 -9.37
CA ASN A 138 -17.63 5.73 -9.77
C ASN A 138 -16.66 6.10 -8.64
N PHE A 139 -17.16 6.28 -7.41
CA PHE A 139 -16.29 6.52 -6.26
C PHE A 139 -15.32 5.36 -6.04
N TYR A 140 -15.79 4.13 -6.19
CA TYR A 140 -14.94 2.94 -6.11
C TYR A 140 -13.85 2.93 -7.19
N LEU A 141 -14.21 3.19 -8.45
CA LEU A 141 -13.23 3.25 -9.55
C LEU A 141 -12.18 4.33 -9.34
N VAL A 142 -12.61 5.52 -8.90
CA VAL A 142 -11.70 6.63 -8.57
C VAL A 142 -10.76 6.24 -7.44
N ALA A 143 -11.28 5.65 -6.36
CA ALA A 143 -10.46 5.16 -5.25
C ALA A 143 -9.45 4.09 -5.71
N LEU A 144 -9.86 3.18 -6.59
CA LEU A 144 -9.00 2.14 -7.15
C LEU A 144 -7.86 2.74 -7.98
N ILE A 145 -8.16 3.74 -8.82
CA ILE A 145 -7.14 4.46 -9.62
C ILE A 145 -6.13 5.16 -8.71
N PHE A 146 -6.59 5.86 -7.66
CA PHE A 146 -5.70 6.51 -6.70
C PHE A 146 -4.84 5.50 -5.91
N ALA A 147 -5.41 4.34 -5.53
CA ALA A 147 -4.67 3.29 -4.83
C ALA A 147 -3.55 2.69 -5.72
N MET A 148 -3.87 2.40 -6.97
CA MET A 148 -2.89 1.94 -7.96
C MET A 148 -1.83 3.01 -8.25
N GLY A 149 -2.25 4.27 -8.42
CA GLY A 149 -1.37 5.40 -8.66
C GLY A 149 -0.40 5.66 -7.51
N THR A 150 -0.86 5.56 -6.26
CA THR A 150 0.01 5.70 -5.07
C THR A 150 1.05 4.59 -5.00
N SER A 151 0.65 3.35 -5.30
CA SER A 151 1.57 2.21 -5.32
C SER A 151 2.66 2.38 -6.37
N LEU A 152 2.30 2.86 -7.56
CA LEU A 152 3.26 3.17 -8.62
C LEU A 152 4.16 4.36 -8.24
N GLY A 153 3.58 5.41 -7.67
CA GLY A 153 4.30 6.61 -7.24
C GLY A 153 5.36 6.34 -6.16
N LEU A 154 5.12 5.36 -5.27
CA LEU A 154 6.12 4.91 -4.30
C LEU A 154 7.18 3.98 -4.93
N ALA A 155 6.81 3.22 -5.97
CA ALA A 155 7.72 2.29 -6.64
C ALA A 155 8.71 2.97 -7.59
N THR A 156 8.28 4.02 -8.32
CA THR A 156 9.12 4.76 -9.28
C THR A 156 10.44 5.26 -8.67
N PRO A 157 10.47 6.02 -7.54
CA PRO A 157 11.71 6.53 -6.98
C PRO A 157 12.66 5.41 -6.52
N LEU A 158 12.12 4.29 -6.04
CA LEU A 158 12.94 3.15 -5.63
C LEU A 158 13.70 2.56 -6.83
N VAL A 159 13.01 2.35 -7.94
CA VAL A 159 13.63 1.80 -9.16
C VAL A 159 14.67 2.77 -9.72
N THR A 160 14.39 4.07 -9.75
CA THR A 160 15.33 5.07 -10.25
C THR A 160 16.57 5.20 -9.36
N GLU A 161 16.43 5.10 -8.03
CA GLU A 161 17.58 5.06 -7.12
C GLU A 161 18.43 3.79 -7.33
N CYS A 162 17.80 2.63 -7.53
CA CYS A 162 18.53 1.40 -7.87
C CYS A 162 19.27 1.53 -9.21
N MET A 163 18.67 2.16 -10.23
CA MET A 163 19.33 2.42 -11.51
C MET A 163 20.50 3.39 -11.37
N GLN A 164 20.37 4.41 -10.52
CA GLN A 164 21.48 5.32 -10.22
C GLN A 164 22.63 4.59 -9.52
N TRP A 165 22.33 3.74 -8.56
CA TRP A 165 23.34 2.99 -7.81
C TRP A 165 24.07 1.94 -8.67
N LEU A 166 23.34 1.23 -9.54
CA LEU A 166 23.90 0.19 -10.40
C LEU A 166 24.60 0.72 -11.66
N PHE A 167 24.00 1.73 -12.31
CA PHE A 167 24.39 2.19 -13.64
C PHE A 167 24.86 3.65 -13.68
N GLY A 168 24.80 4.38 -12.56
CA GLY A 168 25.19 5.79 -12.50
C GLY A 168 24.20 6.75 -13.19
N ILE A 169 23.01 6.28 -13.57
CA ILE A 169 22.00 7.09 -14.26
C ILE A 169 21.35 8.07 -13.26
N PRO A 170 21.39 9.39 -13.48
CA PRO A 170 20.87 10.36 -12.51
C PRO A 170 19.36 10.26 -12.25
N HIS A 171 18.97 10.27 -10.98
CA HIS A 171 17.57 10.27 -10.54
C HIS A 171 16.85 11.59 -10.93
N THR A 172 16.01 11.58 -11.97
CA THR A 172 15.24 12.78 -12.39
C THR A 172 13.78 12.49 -12.79
N LEU A 173 12.85 13.36 -12.39
CA LEU A 173 11.39 13.20 -12.53
C LEU A 173 10.82 13.33 -13.97
N ALA A 174 11.61 13.82 -14.93
CA ALA A 174 11.24 13.93 -16.36
C ALA A 174 12.47 14.15 -17.27
N THR A 175 13.69 13.87 -16.79
CA THR A 175 14.96 14.42 -17.33
C THR A 175 15.03 15.98 -17.32
N GLY A 176 14.27 16.68 -16.45
CA GLY A 176 14.02 18.13 -16.56
C GLY A 176 15.03 19.11 -15.90
N ARG A 177 16.16 19.34 -16.55
CA ARG A 177 16.71 20.71 -16.81
C ARG A 177 17.39 21.59 -15.70
N TYR A 178 17.52 21.23 -14.41
CA TYR A 178 18.00 22.23 -13.41
C TYR A 178 18.95 21.83 -12.24
N HIS A 179 19.51 20.61 -12.10
CA HIS A 179 20.64 20.43 -11.14
C HIS A 179 22.01 20.82 -11.73
N HIS A 180 21.99 21.47 -12.89
CA HIS A 180 23.03 22.39 -13.33
C HIS A 180 23.12 23.66 -12.45
N TYR A 181 22.26 23.87 -11.44
CA TYR A 181 22.25 25.08 -10.58
C TYR A 181 23.04 24.97 -9.26
N LEU A 182 23.16 23.80 -8.63
CA LEU A 182 23.73 23.71 -7.27
C LEU A 182 25.24 23.47 -7.24
N LEU A 183 25.83 22.84 -8.27
CA LEU A 183 27.29 22.86 -8.50
C LEU A 183 27.79 24.21 -9.03
N ASP A 184 26.87 25.06 -9.51
CA ASP A 184 27.11 26.43 -9.96
C ASP A 184 27.08 27.46 -8.81
N TYR A 185 26.55 27.06 -7.64
CA TYR A 185 26.43 27.89 -6.43
C TYR A 185 27.77 28.50 -5.97
N PRO A 186 28.90 27.75 -5.91
CA PRO A 186 30.18 28.35 -5.47
C PRO A 186 30.69 29.43 -6.43
N GLN A 187 30.40 29.36 -7.73
CA GLN A 187 30.93 30.27 -8.75
C GLN A 187 30.13 31.59 -8.88
N ARG A 188 28.81 31.56 -8.64
CA ARG A 188 27.98 32.79 -8.62
C ARG A 188 28.26 33.64 -7.38
N HIS A 189 28.58 32.99 -6.25
CA HIS A 189 28.97 33.67 -5.03
C HIS A 189 30.32 34.39 -5.19
N LEU A 190 31.27 33.81 -5.93
CA LEU A 190 32.53 34.47 -6.32
C LEU A 190 32.33 35.76 -7.15
N ARG A 191 31.27 35.88 -7.96
CA ARG A 191 31.01 37.07 -8.79
C ARG A 191 30.39 38.24 -8.02
N ARG A 192 29.48 37.98 -7.07
CA ARG A 192 28.85 39.03 -6.26
C ARG A 192 29.83 39.68 -5.28
N LEU A 193 30.71 38.91 -4.66
CA LEU A 193 31.75 39.42 -3.77
C LEU A 193 32.81 40.26 -4.50
N ARG A 194 33.15 39.90 -5.75
CA ARG A 194 34.01 40.75 -6.61
C ARG A 194 33.32 42.03 -7.07
N SER A 195 32.00 42.01 -7.30
CA SER A 195 31.21 43.20 -7.63
C SER A 195 31.08 44.16 -6.45
N ALA A 196 30.86 43.63 -5.24
CA ALA A 196 30.76 44.43 -4.01
C ALA A 196 32.10 45.11 -3.67
N LYS A 197 33.23 44.38 -3.76
CA LYS A 197 34.57 44.95 -3.55
C LYS A 197 34.98 46.03 -4.55
N ARG A 198 34.40 46.05 -5.77
CA ARG A 198 34.65 47.11 -6.77
C ARG A 198 33.85 48.39 -6.51
N GLY A 199 32.73 48.32 -5.78
CA GLY A 199 31.93 49.48 -5.40
C GLY A 199 32.51 50.28 -4.22
N THR A 200 33.32 49.64 -3.37
CA THR A 200 33.88 50.24 -2.15
C THR A 200 35.16 51.05 -2.38
N TYR A 201 35.74 51.02 -3.58
CA TYR A 201 36.97 51.74 -3.96
C TYR A 201 36.71 53.06 -4.73
N ARG A 202 35.44 53.53 -4.73
CA ARG A 202 34.96 54.69 -5.50
C ARG A 202 34.33 55.80 -4.65
N GLN A 203 34.54 55.78 -3.33
CA GLN A 203 34.23 56.89 -2.43
C GLN A 203 35.50 57.33 -1.71
#